data_AF-A0A6I3LU42-F1
#
_entry.id   AF-A0A6I3LU42-F1
#
_cell.length_a   1.000
_cell.length_b   1.000
_cell.length_c   1.000
_cell.angle_alpha   90.00
_cell.angle_beta   90.00
_cell.angle_gamma   90.00
#
_symmetry.space_group_name_H-M   'P 1'
#
loop_
_entity.id
_entity.type
_entity.pdbx_description
1 polymer ?
#
loop_
_entity_poly.entity_id
_entity_poly.type
_entity_poly.pdbx_seq_one_letter_code
_entity_poly.pdbx_strand_id
1 'polypeptide(L)'
;MTKTAGEVKVSLQFTNDINEELKYVVYLIEDDLKYKQANSTPLYGNNTGKGRWENNFMHQHVLRAANNFAGIKVAANETIKAKEFKTTVALENYTLDNLEKTSVVVVILDKNGKALNAQIAKANTTQDYEIVK
;
A
#
# COMPACT_ATOMS: atom_id res chain seq x y z
N MET A 1 -1.46 -22.38 -5.34
CA MET A 1 -2.25 -21.14 -5.25
C MET A 1 -2.38 -20.57 -6.65
N THR A 2 -3.59 -20.21 -7.07
CA THR A 2 -3.84 -19.62 -8.39
C THR A 2 -3.48 -18.15 -8.33
N LYS A 3 -2.70 -17.66 -9.29
CA LYS A 3 -2.42 -16.22 -9.42
C LYS A 3 -3.72 -15.49 -9.71
N THR A 4 -3.96 -14.40 -8.99
CA THR A 4 -5.09 -13.49 -9.18
C THR A 4 -4.63 -12.16 -9.77
N ALA A 5 -5.60 -11.42 -10.29
CA ALA A 5 -5.46 -10.04 -10.72
C ALA A 5 -6.63 -9.22 -10.19
N GLY A 6 -6.44 -7.91 -10.08
CA GLY A 6 -7.43 -6.97 -9.59
C GLY A 6 -7.16 -5.56 -10.10
N GLU A 7 -8.18 -4.71 -10.02
CA GLU A 7 -8.10 -3.31 -10.45
C GLU A 7 -8.41 -2.38 -9.29
N VAL A 8 -7.64 -1.29 -9.18
CA VAL A 8 -7.86 -0.22 -8.22
C VAL A 8 -8.14 1.07 -8.97
N LYS A 9 -9.31 1.67 -8.72
CA LYS A 9 -9.63 3.02 -9.21
C LYS A 9 -9.08 4.04 -8.23
N VAL A 10 -8.16 4.86 -8.68
CA VAL A 10 -7.52 5.91 -7.88
C VAL A 10 -8.01 7.26 -8.37
N SER A 11 -8.36 8.13 -7.42
CA SER A 11 -8.61 9.53 -7.70
C SER A 11 -7.86 10.43 -6.74
N LEU A 12 -7.32 11.53 -7.27
CA LEU A 12 -6.58 12.53 -6.52
C LEU A 12 -7.13 13.91 -6.82
N GLN A 13 -7.22 14.76 -5.80
CA GLN A 13 -7.59 16.16 -5.92
C GLN A 13 -6.65 17.03 -5.08
N PHE A 14 -6.34 18.23 -5.58
CA PHE A 14 -5.38 19.14 -4.96
C PHE A 14 -6.05 20.45 -4.55
N THR A 15 -5.68 20.97 -3.38
CA THR A 15 -6.15 22.27 -2.86
C THR A 15 -5.46 23.46 -3.51
N ASN A 16 -4.27 23.23 -4.08
CA ASN A 16 -3.43 24.19 -4.80
C ASN A 16 -2.87 23.55 -6.07
N ASP A 17 -2.39 24.37 -7.00
CA ASP A 17 -1.57 23.89 -8.12
C ASP A 17 -0.27 23.31 -7.57
N ILE A 18 0.13 22.14 -8.05
CA ILE A 18 1.42 21.52 -7.72
C ILE A 18 2.32 21.65 -8.93
N ASN A 19 3.42 22.39 -8.76
CA ASN A 19 4.40 22.67 -9.82
C ASN A 19 5.59 21.70 -9.78
N GLU A 20 5.72 20.91 -8.71
CA GLU A 20 6.70 19.86 -8.55
C GLU A 20 6.20 18.52 -9.13
N GLU A 21 7.13 17.64 -9.50
CA GLU A 21 6.76 16.29 -9.91
C GLU A 21 6.17 15.49 -8.75
N LEU A 22 4.99 14.93 -9.00
CA LEU A 22 4.32 13.97 -8.14
C LEU A 22 4.29 12.59 -8.77
N LYS A 23 4.37 11.57 -7.93
CA LYS A 23 4.17 10.17 -8.30
C LYS A 23 3.10 9.56 -7.39
N TYR A 24 2.46 8.49 -7.86
CA TYR A 24 1.59 7.65 -7.04
C TYR A 24 2.05 6.19 -7.08
N VAL A 25 1.86 5.48 -5.99
CA VAL A 25 2.04 4.03 -5.90
C VAL A 25 0.81 3.41 -5.23
N VAL A 26 0.43 2.22 -5.71
CA VAL A 26 -0.66 1.43 -5.15
C VAL A 26 -0.10 0.11 -4.65
N TYR A 27 -0.40 -0.21 -3.40
CA TYR A 27 -0.03 -1.45 -2.74
C TYR A 27 -1.28 -2.25 -2.38
N LEU A 28 -1.23 -3.56 -2.60
CA LEU A 28 -2.17 -4.51 -2.04
C LEU A 28 -1.50 -5.16 -0.83
N ILE A 29 -2.10 -5.06 0.34
CA ILE A 29 -1.59 -5.63 1.58
C ILE A 29 -2.59 -6.61 2.19
N GLU A 30 -2.09 -7.58 2.94
CA GLU A 30 -2.92 -8.57 3.62
C GLU A 30 -2.51 -8.75 5.08
N ASP A 31 -3.53 -8.81 5.92
CA ASP A 31 -3.45 -8.94 7.36
C ASP A 31 -3.66 -10.39 7.83
N ASP A 32 -3.37 -10.64 9.10
CA ASP A 32 -3.62 -11.89 9.80
C ASP A 32 -3.00 -13.15 9.14
N LEU A 33 -1.83 -13.01 8.52
CA LEU A 33 -1.12 -14.13 7.92
C LEU A 33 -0.31 -14.88 8.97
N LYS A 34 -0.63 -16.17 9.16
CA LYS A 34 -0.06 -17.00 10.22
C LYS A 34 1.08 -17.85 9.68
N TYR A 35 2.32 -17.41 9.89
CA TYR A 35 3.52 -18.11 9.44
C TYR A 35 4.61 -18.17 10.51
N LYS A 36 5.65 -18.94 10.21
CA LYS A 36 6.81 -19.12 11.08
C LYS A 36 7.79 -17.96 10.92
N GLN A 37 8.18 -17.33 12.03
CA GLN A 37 9.19 -16.25 12.05
C GLN A 37 10.32 -16.55 13.04
N ALA A 38 11.55 -16.20 12.67
CA ALA A 38 12.70 -16.25 13.57
C ALA A 38 12.64 -15.08 14.56
N ASN A 39 12.72 -15.39 15.85
CA ASN A 39 12.78 -14.41 16.92
C ASN A 39 14.13 -14.47 17.63
N SER A 40 14.96 -13.47 17.37
CA SER A 40 16.28 -13.31 17.99
C SER A 40 16.30 -12.22 19.08
N THR A 41 15.15 -11.64 19.44
CA THR A 41 15.09 -10.55 20.43
C THR A 41 14.44 -10.98 21.76
N PRO A 42 15.05 -10.62 22.91
CA PRO A 42 14.43 -10.82 24.22
C PRO A 42 13.08 -10.08 24.39
N LEU A 43 12.85 -9.02 23.62
CA LEU A 43 11.65 -8.18 23.71
C LEU A 43 10.34 -8.94 23.46
N TYR A 44 10.39 -10.10 22.79
CA TYR A 44 9.23 -10.95 22.53
C TYR A 44 9.39 -12.33 23.20
N GLY A 45 9.90 -12.35 24.44
CA GLY A 45 9.95 -13.54 25.28
C GLY A 45 11.14 -14.46 25.02
N ASN A 46 12.19 -13.99 24.34
CA ASN A 46 13.43 -14.74 24.17
C ASN A 46 14.43 -14.43 25.30
N ASN A 47 14.16 -14.96 26.48
CA ASN A 47 15.01 -14.73 27.67
C ASN A 47 16.33 -15.53 27.64
N THR A 48 16.55 -16.34 26.61
CA THR A 48 17.71 -17.25 26.53
C THR A 48 18.85 -16.70 25.69
N GLY A 49 18.64 -15.59 24.96
CA GLY A 49 19.61 -15.02 24.01
C GLY A 49 19.89 -15.91 22.79
N LYS A 50 19.27 -17.09 22.69
CA LYS A 50 19.38 -18.02 21.55
C LYS A 50 18.15 -17.88 20.66
N GLY A 51 18.34 -17.71 19.35
CA GLY A 51 17.22 -17.56 18.41
C GLY A 51 16.18 -18.68 18.55
N ARG A 52 14.91 -18.31 18.73
CA ARG A 52 13.76 -19.23 18.81
C ARG A 52 12.84 -18.98 17.62
N TRP A 53 12.23 -20.03 17.10
CA TRP A 53 11.17 -19.89 16.10
C TRP A 53 9.81 -19.71 16.76
N GLU A 54 9.07 -18.68 16.35
CA GLU A 54 7.64 -18.58 16.61
C GLU A 54 6.91 -19.18 15.41
N ASN A 55 6.27 -20.33 15.60
CA ASN A 55 5.68 -21.09 14.49
C ASN A 55 4.36 -20.48 13.98
N ASN A 56 3.73 -19.64 14.80
CA ASN A 56 2.40 -19.11 14.60
C ASN A 56 2.39 -17.59 14.69
N PHE A 57 3.44 -16.94 14.19
CA PHE A 57 3.54 -15.49 14.21
C PHE A 57 2.49 -14.89 13.27
N MET A 58 1.79 -13.87 13.77
CA MET A 58 0.76 -13.16 13.03
C MET A 58 1.39 -11.97 12.30
N HIS A 59 1.61 -12.12 11.00
CA HIS A 59 2.06 -11.03 10.15
C HIS A 59 0.87 -10.13 9.78
N GLN A 60 1.10 -8.82 9.88
CA GLN A 60 0.14 -7.78 9.52
C GLN A 60 0.70 -6.95 8.36
N HIS A 61 -0.20 -6.39 7.56
CA HIS A 61 0.08 -5.47 6.45
C HIS A 61 1.14 -6.00 5.48
N VAL A 62 1.11 -7.30 5.17
CA VAL A 62 2.08 -7.94 4.28
C VAL A 62 1.79 -7.53 2.85
N LEU A 63 2.79 -6.95 2.17
CA LEU A 63 2.67 -6.57 0.77
C LEU A 63 2.49 -7.81 -0.13
N ARG A 64 1.40 -7.85 -0.89
CA ARG A 64 1.08 -8.92 -1.85
C ARG A 64 1.26 -8.48 -3.30
N ALA A 65 1.06 -7.19 -3.62
CA ALA A 65 1.23 -6.64 -4.97
C ALA A 65 1.53 -5.13 -4.96
N ALA A 66 2.17 -4.64 -6.01
CA ALA A 66 2.37 -3.21 -6.27
C ALA A 66 2.34 -2.92 -7.78
N ASN A 67 1.94 -1.71 -8.18
CA ASN A 67 2.03 -1.30 -9.58
C ASN A 67 3.48 -0.96 -10.00
N ASN A 68 4.15 -0.09 -9.24
CA ASN A 68 5.56 0.25 -9.40
C ASN A 68 6.10 0.81 -8.09
N PHE A 69 7.12 0.16 -7.53
CA PHE A 69 7.76 0.57 -6.27
C PHE A 69 8.38 1.97 -6.31
N ALA A 70 8.82 2.44 -7.48
CA ALA A 70 9.34 3.80 -7.66
C ALA A 70 8.23 4.85 -7.87
N GLY A 71 6.96 4.42 -7.94
CA GLY A 71 5.81 5.23 -8.28
C GLY A 71 5.67 5.50 -9.79
N ILE A 72 4.44 5.85 -10.18
CA ILE A 72 4.09 6.30 -11.53
C ILE A 72 3.88 7.80 -11.49
N LYS A 73 4.49 8.53 -12.42
CA LYS A 73 4.36 9.98 -12.53
C LYS A 73 2.92 10.40 -12.81
N VAL A 74 2.44 11.40 -12.09
CA VAL A 74 1.21 12.14 -12.42
C VAL A 74 1.59 13.23 -13.41
N ALA A 75 0.84 13.36 -14.52
CA ALA A 75 1.14 14.39 -15.51
C ALA A 75 0.89 15.79 -14.92
N ALA A 76 1.75 16.77 -15.22
CA ALA A 76 1.69 18.10 -14.61
C ALA A 76 0.38 18.86 -14.90
N ASN A 77 -0.27 18.57 -16.03
CA ASN A 77 -1.58 19.13 -16.36
C ASN A 77 -2.73 18.48 -15.56
N GLU A 78 -2.47 17.41 -14.79
CA GLU A 78 -3.41 16.74 -13.88
C GLU A 78 -3.24 17.20 -12.42
N THR A 79 -2.18 17.94 -12.10
CA THR A 79 -1.88 18.42 -10.74
C THR A 79 -2.30 19.88 -10.52
N ILE A 80 -3.43 20.25 -11.11
CA ILE A 80 -4.01 21.60 -11.05
C ILE A 80 -5.09 21.66 -9.96
N LYS A 81 -5.19 22.79 -9.27
CA LYS A 81 -6.19 23.05 -8.24
C LYS A 81 -7.59 22.68 -8.71
N ALA A 82 -8.33 21.98 -7.86
CA ALA A 82 -9.69 21.52 -8.09
C ALA A 82 -9.90 20.57 -9.27
N LYS A 83 -8.85 20.27 -10.07
CA LYS A 83 -8.89 19.21 -11.07
C LYS A 83 -8.78 17.85 -10.37
N GLU A 84 -9.59 16.91 -10.84
CA GLU A 84 -9.61 15.54 -10.34
C GLU A 84 -8.82 14.65 -11.30
N PHE A 85 -7.67 14.16 -10.86
CA PHE A 85 -6.94 13.11 -11.57
C PHE A 85 -7.63 11.77 -11.31
N LYS A 86 -7.89 10.98 -12.36
CA LYS A 86 -8.46 9.64 -12.27
C LYS A 86 -7.61 8.65 -13.06
N THR A 87 -7.34 7.50 -12.46
CA THR A 87 -6.65 6.41 -13.14
C THR A 87 -7.15 5.06 -12.63
N THR A 88 -7.00 4.02 -13.45
CA THR A 88 -7.22 2.63 -13.05
C THR A 88 -5.87 1.92 -13.05
N VAL A 89 -5.58 1.23 -11.96
CA VAL A 89 -4.31 0.54 -11.74
C VAL A 89 -4.60 -0.96 -11.70
N ALA A 90 -4.07 -1.69 -12.67
CA ALA A 90 -4.09 -3.14 -12.65
C ALA A 90 -2.98 -3.65 -11.73
N LEU A 91 -3.32 -4.60 -10.86
CA LEU A 91 -2.40 -5.38 -10.05
C LEU A 91 -2.51 -6.84 -10.50
N GLU A 92 -1.39 -7.43 -10.86
CA GLU A 92 -1.35 -8.78 -11.42
C GLU A 92 -0.39 -9.68 -10.63
N ASN A 93 -0.49 -10.98 -10.86
CA ASN A 93 0.47 -11.98 -10.39
C ASN A 93 0.61 -12.13 -8.87
N TYR A 94 -0.38 -11.71 -8.09
CA TYR A 94 -0.39 -11.91 -6.65
C TYR A 94 -1.21 -13.14 -6.23
N THR A 95 -1.03 -13.55 -4.99
CA THR A 95 -1.88 -14.55 -4.31
C THR A 95 -2.42 -13.91 -3.05
N LEU A 96 -3.58 -14.33 -2.58
CA LEU A 96 -4.17 -13.94 -1.29
C LEU A 96 -4.56 -15.19 -0.54
N ASP A 97 -4.44 -15.18 0.78
CA ASP A 97 -4.94 -16.26 1.64
C ASP A 97 -6.41 -15.98 2.00
N ASN A 98 -6.76 -14.71 2.21
CA ASN A 98 -8.09 -14.23 2.57
C ASN A 98 -8.34 -12.78 2.08
N LEU A 99 -9.25 -12.65 1.11
CA LEU A 99 -9.65 -11.35 0.56
C LEU A 99 -10.26 -10.39 1.60
N GLU A 100 -10.96 -10.91 2.62
CA GLU A 100 -11.59 -10.10 3.68
C GLU A 100 -10.57 -9.44 4.61
N LYS A 101 -9.31 -9.90 4.56
CA LYS A 101 -8.15 -9.38 5.30
C LYS A 101 -7.24 -8.54 4.42
N THR A 102 -7.71 -8.20 3.22
CA THR A 102 -6.92 -7.46 2.24
C THR A 102 -7.32 -5.98 2.23
N SER A 103 -6.32 -5.12 2.14
CA SER A 103 -6.48 -3.67 2.00
C SER A 103 -5.64 -3.14 0.84
N VAL A 104 -6.03 -2.00 0.30
CA VAL A 104 -5.29 -1.25 -0.71
C VAL A 104 -4.76 0.01 -0.06
N VAL A 105 -3.47 0.29 -0.26
CA VAL A 105 -2.83 1.54 0.16
C VAL A 105 -2.42 2.32 -1.08
N VAL A 106 -2.87 3.56 -1.18
CA VAL A 106 -2.43 4.51 -2.21
C VAL A 106 -1.52 5.52 -1.53
N VAL A 107 -0.32 5.72 -2.08
CA VAL A 107 0.65 6.69 -1.55
C VAL A 107 1.03 7.67 -2.64
N ILE A 108 1.04 8.96 -2.29
CA ILE A 108 1.55 10.04 -3.12
C ILE A 108 2.96 10.36 -2.70
N LEU A 109 3.87 10.41 -3.67
CA LEU A 109 5.29 10.61 -3.49
C LEU A 109 5.74 11.90 -4.19
N ASP A 110 6.76 12.55 -3.66
CA ASP A 110 7.51 13.57 -4.40
C ASP A 110 8.45 12.94 -5.45
N LYS A 111 9.17 13.79 -6.19
CA LYS A 111 10.16 13.36 -7.18
C LYS A 111 11.24 12.41 -6.64
N ASN A 112 11.58 12.53 -5.36
CA ASN A 112 12.63 11.76 -4.68
C ASN A 112 12.10 10.48 -4.03
N GLY A 113 10.78 10.22 -4.09
CA GLY A 113 10.16 9.06 -3.45
C GLY A 113 9.75 9.30 -1.99
N LYS A 114 9.78 10.53 -1.48
CA LYS A 114 9.27 10.85 -0.14
C LYS A 114 7.74 10.83 -0.18
N ALA A 115 7.13 10.09 0.74
CA ALA A 115 5.67 10.09 0.91
C ALA A 115 5.18 11.47 1.38
N LEU A 116 4.20 12.02 0.65
CA LEU A 116 3.52 13.29 0.94
C LEU A 116 2.13 13.05 1.53
N ASN A 117 1.45 12.00 1.08
CA ASN A 117 0.14 11.59 1.57
C ASN A 117 -0.04 10.09 1.34
N ALA A 118 -0.86 9.43 2.15
CA ALA A 118 -1.26 8.05 1.96
C ALA A 118 -2.69 7.84 2.44
N GLN A 119 -3.41 6.95 1.77
CA GLN A 119 -4.73 6.52 2.19
C GLN A 119 -4.83 5.00 2.09
N ILE A 120 -5.57 4.40 3.02
CA ILE A 120 -5.85 2.96 3.05
C ILE A 120 -7.36 2.72 2.97
N ALA A 121 -7.74 1.70 2.20
CA ALA A 121 -9.12 1.24 2.07
C ALA A 121 -9.15 -0.29 2.12
N LYS A 122 -10.24 -0.88 2.61
CA LYS A 122 -10.43 -2.33 2.46
C LYS A 122 -10.59 -2.70 0.99
N ALA A 123 -10.13 -3.88 0.59
CA ALA A 123 -10.36 -4.39 -0.75
C ALA A 123 -11.88 -4.41 -1.06
N ASN A 124 -12.24 -4.12 -2.31
CA ASN A 124 -13.63 -4.03 -2.80
C ASN A 124 -14.51 -2.97 -2.10
N THR A 125 -13.90 -1.97 -1.47
CA THR A 125 -14.63 -0.82 -0.90
C THR A 125 -14.20 0.48 -1.56
N THR A 126 -15.06 1.50 -1.44
CA THR A 126 -14.72 2.88 -1.81
C THR A 126 -14.36 3.65 -0.55
N GLN A 127 -13.28 4.41 -0.62
CA GLN A 127 -12.85 5.33 0.42
C GLN A 127 -12.90 6.75 -0.15
N ASP A 128 -13.64 7.62 0.51
CA ASP A 128 -13.75 9.03 0.12
C ASP A 128 -12.47 9.80 0.44
N TYR A 129 -12.30 10.96 -0.20
CA TYR A 129 -11.13 11.81 -0.02
C TYR A 129 -10.89 12.17 1.44
N GLU A 130 -9.62 12.15 1.83
CA GLU A 130 -9.14 12.72 3.06
C GLU A 130 -8.27 13.94 2.76
N ILE A 131 -8.68 15.11 3.26
CA ILE A 131 -7.92 16.34 3.15
C ILE A 131 -6.87 16.35 4.26
N VAL A 132 -5.60 16.24 3.89
CA VAL A 132 -4.49 16.39 4.84
C VAL A 132 -4.28 17.87 5.13
N LYS A 133 -4.23 18.21 6.43
CA LYS A 133 -4.00 19.56 6.93
C LYS A 133 -2.53 19.96 6.88
#